data_AF-A0A1F4ELP5-F1
#
_entry.id   AF-A0A1F4ELP5-F1
#
_cell.length_a   1.000
_cell.length_b   1.000
_cell.length_c   1.000
_cell.angle_alpha   90.00
_cell.angle_beta   90.00
_cell.angle_gamma   90.00
#
_symmetry.space_group_name_H-M   'P 1'
#
loop_
_entity.id
_entity.type
_entity.pdbx_description
1 polymer ?
#
loop_
_entity_poly.entity_id
_entity_poly.type
_entity_poly.pdbx_seq_one_letter_code
_entity_poly.pdbx_strand_id
1 'polypeptide(L)'
;AYSGTGKGSRLESGLRGSMSVMLPFEERDFLLSWVKEGADRTKFEPEIRPILDRRCMACHDGSNPNLPNLNGYDNMLKVTEQDTGTGIFTLVRVSHIHLFGLTFVFFLVGLIFSHAYVRPVWFKCAVMATPFIALVMDVSSWYFTKLYHPFAWVVLLGGALLALSFTYMWVVSIWQMWFGRLPEAIARRQAGERTSVG
;
A
#
# COMPACT_ATOMS: atom_id res chain seq x y z
N ALA A 1 6.60 0.67 -5.22
CA ALA A 1 6.74 -0.42 -4.23
C ALA A 1 6.14 -1.74 -4.77
N TYR A 2 4.86 -1.77 -5.13
CA TYR A 2 4.17 -3.01 -5.54
C TYR A 2 4.53 -3.55 -6.93
N SER A 3 4.75 -2.67 -7.91
CA SER A 3 5.09 -3.07 -9.29
C SER A 3 6.55 -3.51 -9.49
N GLY A 4 7.42 -3.26 -8.51
CA GLY A 4 8.86 -3.20 -8.78
C GLY A 4 9.20 -1.98 -9.65
N THR A 5 10.47 -1.65 -9.80
CA THR A 5 10.88 -0.56 -10.70
C THR A 5 10.65 -0.91 -12.17
N GLY A 6 10.46 -2.20 -12.49
CA GLY A 6 10.22 -2.71 -13.84
C GLY A 6 11.38 -2.44 -14.82
N LYS A 7 12.49 -1.87 -14.33
CA LYS A 7 13.59 -1.34 -15.14
C LYS A 7 14.98 -1.75 -14.62
N GLY A 8 15.09 -2.34 -13.43
CA GLY A 8 16.36 -2.68 -12.80
C GLY A 8 16.24 -3.83 -11.78
N SER A 9 17.38 -4.36 -11.32
CA SER A 9 17.42 -5.38 -10.25
C SER A 9 17.15 -4.79 -8.87
N ARG A 10 16.98 -5.65 -7.84
CA ARG A 10 16.87 -5.17 -6.45
C ARG A 10 18.11 -4.36 -6.04
N LEU A 11 19.29 -4.73 -6.52
CA LEU A 11 20.53 -3.98 -6.34
C LEU A 11 20.44 -2.60 -6.99
N GLU A 12 19.95 -2.51 -8.23
CA GLU A 12 19.82 -1.20 -8.91
C GLU A 12 18.83 -0.28 -8.20
N SER A 13 17.70 -0.82 -7.74
CA SER A 13 16.72 -0.09 -6.94
C SER A 13 17.33 0.45 -5.64
N GLY A 14 18.15 -0.35 -4.95
CA GLY A 14 18.87 0.05 -3.74
C GLY A 14 19.90 1.15 -4.01
N LEU A 15 20.79 0.93 -4.98
CA LEU A 15 21.89 1.85 -5.32
C LEU A 15 21.40 3.20 -5.90
N ARG A 16 20.22 3.24 -6.52
CA ARG A 16 19.58 4.49 -6.97
C ARG A 16 18.68 5.13 -5.93
N GLY A 17 18.32 4.41 -4.87
CA GLY A 17 17.41 4.83 -3.82
C GLY A 17 18.11 5.03 -2.48
N SER A 18 17.77 4.18 -1.51
CA SER A 18 18.19 4.30 -0.11
C SER A 18 19.69 4.16 0.12
N MET A 19 20.44 3.55 -0.80
CA MET A 19 21.89 3.36 -0.73
C MET A 19 22.67 4.31 -1.66
N SER A 20 22.00 5.29 -2.27
CA SER A 20 22.61 6.18 -3.28
C SER A 20 23.79 7.02 -2.77
N VAL A 21 23.88 7.25 -1.46
CA VAL A 21 24.96 7.99 -0.80
C VAL A 21 26.04 7.10 -0.17
N MET A 22 25.87 5.77 -0.19
CA MET A 22 26.77 4.85 0.51
C MET A 22 28.05 4.51 -0.28
N LEU A 23 28.09 4.85 -1.57
CA LEU A 23 29.28 4.69 -2.38
C LEU A 23 29.47 5.84 -3.38
N PRO A 24 30.72 6.07 -3.83
CA PRO A 24 31.04 7.05 -4.87
C PRO A 24 30.30 6.76 -6.18
N PHE A 25 30.09 7.82 -6.97
CA PHE A 25 29.38 7.71 -8.25
C PHE A 25 30.00 6.67 -9.18
N GLU A 26 31.33 6.61 -9.28
CA GLU A 26 32.05 5.70 -10.18
C GLU A 26 31.89 4.23 -9.78
N GLU A 27 32.13 3.89 -8.50
CA GLU A 27 31.94 2.51 -8.00
C GLU A 27 30.48 2.07 -8.17
N ARG A 28 29.53 2.99 -8.01
CA ARG A 28 28.11 2.71 -8.25
C ARG A 28 27.81 2.42 -9.71
N ASP A 29 28.26 3.28 -10.61
CA ASP A 29 27.96 3.13 -12.03
C ASP A 29 28.58 1.84 -12.58
N PHE A 30 29.78 1.50 -12.11
CA PHE A 30 30.44 0.24 -12.40
C PHE A 30 29.65 -1.00 -11.93
N LEU A 31 29.12 -0.97 -10.70
CA LEU A 31 28.23 -2.05 -10.22
C LEU A 31 26.96 -2.15 -11.05
N LEU A 32 26.34 -1.01 -11.40
CA LEU A 32 25.13 -0.98 -12.23
C LEU A 32 25.40 -1.50 -13.65
N SER A 33 26.54 -1.17 -14.27
CA SER A 33 26.90 -1.68 -15.60
C SER A 33 27.14 -3.18 -15.57
N TRP A 34 27.85 -3.70 -14.56
CA TRP A 34 28.07 -5.14 -14.41
C TRP A 34 26.77 -5.92 -14.27
N VAL A 35 25.79 -5.39 -13.51
CA VAL A 35 24.46 -6.00 -13.42
C VAL A 35 23.73 -5.97 -14.75
N LYS A 36 23.77 -4.86 -15.48
CA LYS A 36 23.15 -4.74 -16.82
C LYS A 36 23.76 -5.68 -17.85
N GLU A 37 25.05 -5.96 -17.74
CA GLU A 37 25.79 -6.91 -18.59
C GLU A 37 25.46 -8.38 -18.26
N GLY A 38 24.59 -8.65 -17.28
CA GLY A 38 24.16 -10.00 -16.91
C GLY A 38 24.89 -10.58 -15.70
N ALA A 39 25.50 -9.73 -14.87
CA ALA A 39 26.16 -10.12 -13.63
C ALA A 39 27.21 -11.22 -13.82
N ASP A 40 28.10 -11.03 -14.81
CA ASP A 40 29.10 -12.03 -15.19
C ASP A 40 29.96 -12.47 -13.99
N ARG A 41 29.94 -13.78 -13.73
CA ARG A 41 30.69 -14.44 -12.66
C ARG A 41 32.19 -14.24 -12.78
N THR A 42 32.73 -14.13 -13.99
CA THR A 42 34.18 -14.00 -14.21
C THR A 42 34.73 -12.70 -13.64
N LYS A 43 33.95 -11.63 -13.69
CA LYS A 43 34.27 -10.31 -13.14
C LYS A 43 33.96 -10.18 -11.64
N PHE A 44 33.16 -11.09 -11.08
CA PHE A 44 32.70 -10.97 -9.70
C PHE A 44 33.85 -10.93 -8.68
N GLU A 45 34.72 -11.93 -8.67
CA GLU A 45 35.82 -11.96 -7.70
C GLU A 45 36.90 -10.89 -7.90
N PRO A 46 37.40 -10.64 -9.13
CA PRO A 46 38.47 -9.66 -9.30
C PRO A 46 37.99 -8.20 -9.16
N GLU A 47 36.75 -7.88 -9.54
CA GLU A 47 36.31 -6.48 -9.70
C GLU A 47 35.18 -6.08 -8.75
N ILE A 48 34.23 -6.99 -8.47
CA ILE A 48 33.02 -6.68 -7.68
C ILE A 48 33.23 -6.94 -6.18
N ARG A 49 33.81 -8.10 -5.84
CA ARG A 49 34.10 -8.51 -4.45
C ARG A 49 34.86 -7.46 -3.66
N PRO A 50 35.91 -6.80 -4.18
CA PRO A 50 36.64 -5.78 -3.42
C PRO A 50 35.78 -4.56 -3.07
N ILE A 51 34.81 -4.20 -3.93
CA ILE A 51 33.88 -3.09 -3.68
C ILE A 51 32.87 -3.49 -2.59
N LEU A 52 32.33 -4.71 -2.66
CA LEU A 52 31.41 -5.23 -1.65
C LEU A 52 32.08 -5.28 -0.27
N ASP A 53 33.29 -5.83 -0.20
CA ASP A 53 34.04 -5.96 1.05
C ASP A 53 34.34 -4.59 1.67
N ARG A 54 34.65 -3.58 0.84
CA ARG A 54 34.96 -2.22 1.32
C ARG A 54 33.73 -1.44 1.77
N ARG A 55 32.57 -1.62 1.14
CA ARG A 55 31.42 -0.70 1.28
C ARG A 55 30.15 -1.34 1.82
N CYS A 56 29.92 -2.60 1.50
CA CYS A 56 28.62 -3.26 1.70
C CYS A 56 28.66 -4.25 2.87
N MET A 57 29.76 -4.99 2.99
CA MET A 57 29.89 -6.10 3.94
C MET A 57 29.85 -5.67 5.41
N ALA A 58 30.05 -4.38 5.72
CA ALA A 58 29.85 -3.86 7.07
C ALA A 58 28.41 -4.03 7.59
N CYS A 59 27.42 -4.15 6.71
CA CYS A 59 26.01 -4.37 7.09
C CYS A 59 25.35 -5.55 6.37
N HIS A 60 25.93 -6.01 5.26
CA HIS A 60 25.37 -7.06 4.39
C HIS A 60 26.12 -8.40 4.48
N ASP A 61 26.85 -8.64 5.56
CA ASP A 61 27.58 -9.89 5.84
C ASP A 61 26.68 -11.12 6.10
N GLY A 62 25.41 -10.89 6.41
CA GLY A 62 24.42 -11.92 6.74
C GLY A 62 24.08 -12.02 8.23
N SER A 63 24.68 -11.19 9.09
CA SER A 63 24.36 -11.16 10.52
C SER A 63 22.98 -10.55 10.82
N ASN A 64 22.46 -9.68 9.95
CA ASN A 64 21.14 -9.08 10.11
C ASN A 64 20.11 -9.71 9.16
N PRO A 65 19.10 -10.46 9.67
CA PRO A 65 18.08 -11.10 8.84
C PRO A 65 17.14 -10.12 8.12
N ASN A 66 17.13 -8.84 8.53
CA ASN A 66 16.33 -7.80 7.87
C ASN A 66 17.04 -7.18 6.65
N LEU A 67 18.31 -7.52 6.41
CA LEU A 67 19.09 -7.04 5.27
C LEU A 67 19.44 -8.21 4.33
N PRO A 68 19.53 -7.97 3.01
CA PRO A 68 19.99 -9.00 2.09
C PRO A 68 21.46 -9.32 2.37
N ASN A 69 21.79 -10.60 2.48
CA ASN A 69 23.17 -11.06 2.54
C ASN A 69 23.81 -10.91 1.15
N LEU A 70 24.97 -10.27 1.07
CA LEU A 70 25.74 -10.07 -0.17
C LEU A 70 27.04 -10.90 -0.19
N ASN A 71 27.24 -11.76 0.80
CA ASN A 71 28.41 -12.60 0.91
C ASN A 71 28.38 -13.71 -0.15
N GLY A 72 29.27 -13.60 -1.14
CA GLY A 72 29.44 -14.57 -2.21
C GLY A 72 28.53 -14.35 -3.41
N TYR A 73 28.96 -14.93 -4.54
CA TYR A 73 28.33 -14.73 -5.85
C TYR A 73 26.86 -15.15 -5.88
N ASP A 74 26.51 -16.31 -5.31
CA ASP A 74 25.13 -16.83 -5.38
C ASP A 74 24.13 -15.93 -4.63
N ASN A 75 24.59 -15.24 -3.58
CA ASN A 75 23.77 -14.28 -2.85
C ASN A 75 23.68 -12.94 -3.58
N MET A 76 24.77 -12.51 -4.22
CA MET A 76 24.76 -11.36 -5.12
C MET A 76 23.80 -11.59 -6.29
N LEU A 77 23.80 -12.79 -6.88
CA LEU A 77 22.94 -13.13 -8.01
C LEU A 77 21.45 -12.89 -7.69
N LYS A 78 20.99 -13.27 -6.49
CA LYS A 78 19.62 -13.07 -6.01
C LYS A 78 19.21 -11.59 -5.91
N VAL A 79 20.14 -10.67 -5.68
CA VAL A 79 19.85 -9.23 -5.65
C VAL A 79 20.06 -8.57 -7.02
N THR A 80 20.78 -9.22 -7.92
CA THR A 80 20.91 -8.82 -9.32
C THR A 80 19.77 -9.33 -10.22
N GLU A 81 18.98 -10.29 -9.75
CA GLU A 81 17.73 -10.68 -10.40
C GLU A 81 16.77 -9.49 -10.51
N GLN A 82 16.03 -9.43 -11.62
CA GLN A 82 15.12 -8.34 -11.94
C GLN A 82 14.12 -8.08 -10.80
N ASP A 83 13.95 -6.80 -10.43
CA ASP A 83 13.00 -6.39 -9.40
C ASP A 83 11.56 -6.51 -9.93
N THR A 84 10.97 -7.69 -9.74
CA THR A 84 9.56 -7.99 -10.07
C THR A 84 8.57 -7.43 -9.04
N GLY A 85 9.02 -6.56 -8.13
CA GLY A 85 8.23 -5.93 -7.09
C GLY A 85 7.99 -6.83 -5.88
N THR A 86 7.03 -6.43 -5.04
CA THR A 86 6.64 -7.18 -3.84
C THR A 86 6.28 -8.62 -4.22
N GLY A 87 6.91 -9.61 -3.57
CA GLY A 87 6.66 -11.02 -3.84
C GLY A 87 5.19 -11.38 -3.68
N ILE A 88 4.70 -12.33 -4.48
CA ILE A 88 3.28 -12.74 -4.49
C ILE A 88 2.83 -13.16 -3.07
N PHE A 89 3.68 -13.86 -2.32
CA PHE A 89 3.41 -14.23 -0.93
C PHE A 89 3.19 -13.03 0.00
N THR A 90 3.99 -11.98 -0.14
CA THR A 90 3.80 -10.74 0.62
C THR A 90 2.52 -10.02 0.16
N LEU A 91 2.23 -10.00 -1.14
CA LEU A 91 0.99 -9.45 -1.68
C LEU A 91 -0.24 -10.16 -1.13
N VAL A 92 -0.23 -11.51 -1.09
CA VAL A 92 -1.31 -12.32 -0.53
C VAL A 92 -1.48 -12.04 0.96
N ARG A 93 -0.38 -11.97 1.72
CA ARG A 93 -0.43 -11.64 3.16
C ARG A 93 -1.05 -10.26 3.40
N VAL A 94 -0.57 -9.23 2.69
CA VAL A 94 -1.06 -7.86 2.85
C VAL A 94 -2.52 -7.75 2.38
N SER A 95 -2.88 -8.41 1.27
CA SER A 95 -4.25 -8.47 0.76
C SER A 95 -5.19 -9.12 1.75
N HIS A 96 -4.79 -10.20 2.43
CA HIS A 96 -5.61 -10.84 3.46
C HIS A 96 -5.89 -9.88 4.63
N ILE A 97 -4.85 -9.22 5.14
CA ILE A 97 -4.97 -8.28 6.27
C ILE A 97 -5.86 -7.09 5.89
N HIS A 98 -5.72 -6.54 4.68
CA HIS A 98 -6.52 -5.39 4.24
C HIS A 98 -7.95 -5.79 3.91
N LEU A 99 -8.15 -6.90 3.18
CA LEU A 99 -9.47 -7.39 2.82
C LEU A 99 -10.28 -7.78 4.05
N PHE A 100 -9.69 -8.48 5.02
CA PHE A 100 -10.42 -8.87 6.23
C PHE A 100 -10.53 -7.71 7.24
N GLY A 101 -9.43 -7.03 7.53
CA GLY A 101 -9.37 -6.01 8.58
C GLY A 101 -10.18 -4.76 8.22
N LEU A 102 -9.98 -4.20 7.02
CA LEU A 102 -10.67 -2.97 6.63
C LEU A 102 -12.15 -3.23 6.35
N THR A 103 -12.54 -4.36 5.74
CA THR A 103 -13.98 -4.66 5.58
C THR A 103 -14.69 -4.77 6.93
N PHE A 104 -14.05 -5.36 7.93
CA PHE A 104 -14.58 -5.42 9.29
C PHE A 104 -14.76 -4.03 9.91
N VAL A 105 -13.76 -3.15 9.80
CA VAL A 105 -13.85 -1.78 10.31
C VAL A 105 -14.96 -0.99 9.59
N PHE A 106 -15.02 -1.06 8.26
CA PHE A 106 -16.03 -0.36 7.48
C PHE A 106 -17.44 -0.91 7.70
N PHE A 107 -17.57 -2.21 7.99
CA PHE A 107 -18.83 -2.80 8.41
C PHE A 107 -19.32 -2.19 9.74
N LEU A 108 -18.47 -2.10 10.76
CA LEU A 108 -18.84 -1.52 12.06
C LEU A 108 -19.18 -0.03 11.96
N VAL A 109 -18.33 0.76 11.28
CA VAL A 109 -18.57 2.19 11.07
C VAL A 109 -19.81 2.42 10.21
N GLY A 110 -20.01 1.61 9.17
CA GLY A 110 -21.21 1.64 8.34
C GLY A 110 -22.47 1.32 9.13
N LEU A 111 -22.42 0.34 10.05
CA LEU A 111 -23.54 0.01 10.93
C LEU A 111 -23.89 1.21 11.83
N ILE A 112 -22.91 1.85 12.47
CA ILE A 112 -23.13 3.05 13.27
C ILE A 112 -23.73 4.17 12.41
N PHE A 113 -23.14 4.45 11.25
CA PHE A 113 -23.59 5.47 10.33
C PHE A 113 -24.97 5.19 9.73
N SER A 114 -25.41 3.93 9.67
CA SER A 114 -26.75 3.57 9.18
C SER A 114 -27.86 4.21 10.03
N HIS A 115 -27.60 4.43 11.32
CA HIS A 115 -28.48 5.13 12.27
C HIS A 115 -28.39 6.65 12.17
N ALA A 116 -27.37 7.19 11.48
CA ALA A 116 -27.26 8.62 11.24
C ALA A 116 -28.39 9.10 10.33
N TYR A 117 -28.95 10.26 10.66
CA TYR A 117 -29.94 10.94 9.86
C TYR A 117 -29.25 11.66 8.70
N VAL A 118 -29.21 11.00 7.53
CA VAL A 118 -28.70 11.56 6.28
C VAL A 118 -29.77 11.39 5.21
N ARG A 119 -30.14 12.52 4.57
CA ARG A 119 -31.03 12.53 3.40
C ARG A 119 -30.33 13.25 2.24
N PRO A 120 -30.52 12.77 1.00
CA PRO A 120 -31.40 11.66 0.57
C PRO A 120 -30.85 10.25 0.88
N VAL A 121 -31.73 9.24 0.94
CA VAL A 121 -31.37 7.85 1.35
C VAL A 121 -30.41 7.19 0.36
N TRP A 122 -30.56 7.45 -0.94
CA TRP A 122 -29.65 6.92 -1.97
C TRP A 122 -28.21 7.34 -1.72
N PHE A 123 -27.99 8.59 -1.26
CA PHE A 123 -26.67 9.11 -0.97
C PHE A 123 -26.07 8.41 0.26
N LYS A 124 -26.88 8.17 1.29
CA LYS A 124 -26.47 7.39 2.46
C LYS A 124 -26.00 5.98 2.06
N CYS A 125 -26.78 5.28 1.23
CA CYS A 125 -26.44 3.96 0.73
C CYS A 125 -25.16 3.98 -0.13
N ALA A 126 -24.98 4.98 -0.98
CA ALA A 126 -23.78 5.12 -1.81
C ALA A 126 -22.52 5.31 -0.95
N VAL A 127 -22.57 6.18 0.06
CA VAL A 127 -21.47 6.38 1.02
C VAL A 127 -21.12 5.09 1.75
N MET A 128 -22.12 4.31 2.17
CA MET A 128 -21.90 3.04 2.86
C MET A 128 -21.31 1.96 1.94
N ALA A 129 -21.67 1.95 0.65
CA ALA A 129 -21.18 0.96 -0.31
C ALA A 129 -19.77 1.28 -0.85
N THR A 130 -19.43 2.58 -0.96
CA THR A 130 -18.18 3.07 -1.57
C THR A 130 -16.92 2.43 -0.98
N PRO A 131 -16.74 2.30 0.34
CA PRO A 131 -15.56 1.65 0.90
C PRO A 131 -15.35 0.21 0.42
N PHE A 132 -16.41 -0.58 0.31
CA PHE A 132 -16.28 -1.98 -0.12
C PHE A 132 -15.84 -2.09 -1.57
N ILE A 133 -16.40 -1.24 -2.45
CA ILE A 133 -16.02 -1.19 -3.86
C ILE A 133 -14.58 -0.67 -3.99
N ALA A 134 -14.23 0.40 -3.27
CA ALA A 134 -12.89 0.98 -3.27
C ALA A 134 -11.83 -0.01 -2.78
N LEU A 135 -12.15 -0.82 -1.77
CA LEU A 135 -11.25 -1.83 -1.23
C LEU A 135 -10.97 -2.94 -2.25
N VAL A 136 -12.01 -3.46 -2.91
CA VAL A 136 -11.85 -4.48 -3.97
C VAL A 136 -11.01 -3.91 -5.12
N MET A 137 -11.27 -2.67 -5.54
CA MET A 137 -10.49 -2.00 -6.59
C MET A 137 -9.03 -1.81 -6.18
N ASP A 138 -8.77 -1.37 -4.94
CA ASP A 138 -7.42 -1.12 -4.43
C ASP A 138 -6.61 -2.43 -4.41
N VAL A 139 -7.11 -3.47 -3.75
CA VAL A 139 -6.42 -4.77 -3.68
C VAL A 139 -6.20 -5.36 -5.07
N SER A 140 -7.21 -5.32 -5.95
CA SER A 140 -7.08 -5.82 -7.33
C SER A 140 -6.01 -5.05 -8.09
N SER A 141 -5.95 -3.72 -7.93
CA SER A 141 -4.99 -2.88 -8.63
C SER A 141 -3.54 -3.18 -8.24
N TRP A 142 -3.27 -3.68 -7.03
CA TRP A 142 -1.91 -4.11 -6.65
C TRP A 142 -1.41 -5.25 -7.52
N TYR A 143 -2.27 -6.23 -7.82
CA TYR A 143 -1.94 -7.34 -8.72
C TYR A 143 -1.80 -6.84 -10.16
N PHE A 144 -2.70 -5.97 -10.63
CA PHE A 144 -2.64 -5.42 -11.98
C PHE A 144 -1.47 -4.46 -12.22
N THR A 145 -0.97 -3.76 -11.19
CA THR A 145 0.21 -2.89 -11.34
C THR A 145 1.46 -3.65 -11.77
N LYS A 146 1.51 -4.98 -11.58
CA LYS A 146 2.59 -5.83 -12.10
C LYS A 146 2.50 -6.06 -13.61
N LEU A 147 1.30 -6.01 -14.18
CA LEU A 147 1.06 -6.21 -15.61
C LEU A 147 1.01 -4.88 -16.36
N TYR A 148 0.51 -3.82 -15.70
CA TYR A 148 0.28 -2.52 -16.32
C TYR A 148 0.49 -1.39 -15.30
N HIS A 149 1.61 -0.67 -15.43
CA HIS A 149 2.04 0.37 -14.49
C HIS A 149 1.01 1.49 -14.22
N PRO A 150 0.17 1.95 -15.18
CA PRO A 150 -0.85 2.97 -14.92
C PRO A 150 -1.90 2.61 -13.86
N PHE A 151 -2.05 1.34 -13.46
CA PHE A 151 -2.94 0.97 -12.35
C PHE A 151 -2.52 1.57 -11.00
N ALA A 152 -1.31 2.15 -10.89
CA ALA A 152 -0.91 2.92 -9.71
C ALA A 152 -1.87 4.09 -9.40
N TRP A 153 -2.52 4.67 -10.42
CA TRP A 153 -3.56 5.69 -10.22
C TRP A 153 -4.82 5.13 -9.56
N VAL A 154 -5.16 3.87 -9.85
CA VAL A 154 -6.31 3.19 -9.25
C VAL A 154 -6.07 2.91 -7.77
N VAL A 155 -4.82 2.55 -7.40
CA VAL A 155 -4.39 2.42 -6.00
C VAL A 155 -4.62 3.73 -5.25
N LEU A 156 -4.12 4.84 -5.81
CA LEU A 156 -4.22 6.15 -5.20
C LEU A 156 -5.69 6.59 -5.04
N LEU A 157 -6.49 6.39 -6.09
CA LEU A 157 -7.92 6.72 -6.07
C LEU A 157 -8.70 5.85 -5.08
N GLY A 158 -8.41 4.55 -5.03
CA GLY A 158 -9.02 3.61 -4.09
C GLY A 158 -8.75 4.01 -2.65
N GLY A 159 -7.49 4.30 -2.31
CA GLY A 159 -7.10 4.82 -1.00
C GLY A 159 -7.79 6.13 -0.63
N ALA A 160 -7.87 7.08 -1.57
CA ALA A 160 -8.56 8.36 -1.36
C ALA A 160 -10.06 8.18 -1.10
N LEU A 161 -10.74 7.32 -1.87
CA LEU A 161 -12.16 7.02 -1.69
C LEU A 161 -12.44 6.35 -0.34
N LEU A 162 -11.58 5.43 0.09
CA LEU A 162 -11.65 4.80 1.42
C LEU A 162 -11.54 5.85 2.53
N ALA A 163 -10.53 6.71 2.46
CA ALA A 163 -10.30 7.75 3.46
C ALA A 163 -11.44 8.78 3.53
N LEU A 164 -11.94 9.24 2.38
CA LEU A 164 -13.05 10.20 2.31
C LEU A 164 -14.34 9.60 2.87
N SER A 165 -14.67 8.37 2.47
CA SER A 165 -15.88 7.69 2.93
C SER A 165 -15.82 7.42 4.43
N PHE A 166 -14.67 6.97 4.94
CA PHE A 166 -14.45 6.79 6.38
C PHE A 166 -14.64 8.10 7.15
N THR A 167 -13.95 9.16 6.72
CA THR A 167 -13.95 10.46 7.39
C THR A 167 -15.37 11.01 7.44
N TYR A 168 -16.10 10.97 6.33
CA TYR A 168 -17.48 11.44 6.29
C TYR A 168 -18.40 10.65 7.23
N MET A 169 -18.37 9.31 7.16
CA MET A 169 -19.20 8.47 8.04
C MET A 169 -18.88 8.69 9.52
N TRP A 170 -17.60 8.78 9.86
CA TRP A 170 -17.14 8.99 11.22
C TRP A 170 -17.55 10.38 11.75
N VAL A 171 -17.24 11.46 11.03
CA VAL A 171 -17.56 12.83 11.44
C VAL A 171 -19.07 13.00 11.62
N VAL A 172 -19.88 12.57 10.66
CA VAL A 172 -21.34 12.71 10.75
C VAL A 172 -21.90 11.90 11.92
N SER A 173 -21.44 10.66 12.12
CA SER A 173 -21.91 9.82 13.22
C SER A 173 -21.59 10.42 14.58
N ILE A 174 -20.33 10.83 14.80
CA ILE A 174 -19.89 11.45 16.06
C ILE A 174 -20.61 12.78 16.28
N TRP A 175 -20.71 13.62 15.25
CA TRP A 175 -21.37 14.91 15.39
C TRP A 175 -22.85 14.75 15.76
N GLN A 176 -23.58 13.82 15.12
CA GLN A 176 -24.99 13.61 15.43
C GLN A 176 -25.21 13.00 16.82
N MET A 177 -24.33 12.11 17.29
CA MET A 177 -24.45 11.51 18.62
C MET A 177 -24.16 12.51 19.75
N TRP A 178 -23.14 13.36 19.61
CA TRP A 178 -22.72 14.28 20.68
C TRP A 178 -23.34 15.68 20.60
N PHE A 179 -23.64 16.17 19.39
CA PHE A 179 -24.06 17.57 19.17
C PHE A 179 -25.33 17.71 18.34
N GLY A 180 -25.86 16.61 17.79
CA GLY A 180 -27.04 16.62 16.92
C GLY A 180 -28.31 17.01 17.68
N ARG A 181 -29.09 17.92 17.10
CA ARG A 181 -30.48 18.17 17.52
C ARG A 181 -31.41 17.25 16.75
N LEU A 182 -32.55 16.90 17.36
CA LEU A 182 -33.54 16.05 16.71
C LEU A 182 -34.03 16.71 15.40
N PRO A 183 -33.90 16.05 14.23
CA PRO A 183 -34.33 16.61 12.96
C PRO A 183 -35.82 17.00 12.98
N GLU A 184 -36.17 18.16 12.44
CA GLU A 184 -37.56 18.66 12.44
C GLU A 184 -38.56 17.66 11.83
N ALA A 185 -38.14 16.89 10.82
CA ALA A 185 -38.98 15.86 10.21
C ALA A 185 -39.37 14.75 11.21
N ILE A 186 -38.50 14.42 12.16
CA ILE A 186 -38.77 13.45 13.23
C ILE A 186 -39.58 14.13 14.34
N ALA A 187 -39.23 15.36 14.71
CA ALA A 187 -39.96 16.12 15.71
C ALA A 187 -41.44 16.35 15.32
N ARG A 188 -41.70 16.69 14.05
CA ARG A 188 -43.07 16.85 13.51
C ARG A 188 -43.83 15.53 13.44
N ARG A 189 -43.16 14.41 13.16
CA ARG A 189 -43.79 13.07 13.21
C ARG A 189 -44.21 12.71 14.64
N GLN A 190 -43.34 12.91 15.62
CA GLN A 190 -43.67 12.69 17.03
C GLN A 190 -44.78 13.63 17.53
N ALA A 191 -44.82 14.89 17.06
CA ALA A 191 -45.89 15.82 17.39
C ALA A 191 -47.24 15.40 16.79
N GLY A 192 -47.26 14.97 15.53
CA GLY A 192 -48.46 14.50 14.84
C GLY A 192 -49.06 13.22 15.44
N GLU A 193 -48.20 12.30 15.87
CA GLU A 193 -48.58 11.03 16.51
C GLU A 193 -49.18 11.23 17.91
N ARG A 194 -48.77 12.31 18.61
CA ARG A 194 -49.38 12.71 19.90
C ARG A 194 -50.75 13.38 19.73
N THR A 195 -50.99 14.05 18.60
CA THR A 195 -52.28 14.73 18.34
C THR A 195 -53.39 13.81 17.81
N SER A 196 -53.09 12.59 17.37
CA SER A 196 -54.10 11.66 16.83
C SER A 196 -54.65 10.66 17.86
N VAL A 197 -54.35 10.85 19.14
CA VAL A 197 -54.93 10.07 20.25
C VAL A 197 -56.02 10.93 20.90
N GLY A 198 -57.15 11.05 20.21
CA GLY A 198 -58.32 11.82 20.63
C GLY A 198 -59.58 11.22 20.02
#